data_AF-A0A0P7ZQD0-F1
#
_entry.id   AF-A0A0P7ZQD0-F1
#
_cell.length_a   1.000
_cell.length_b   1.000
_cell.length_c   1.000
_cell.angle_alpha   90.00
_cell.angle_beta   90.00
_cell.angle_gamma   90.00
#
_symmetry.space_group_name_H-M   'P 1'
#
loop_
_entity.id
_entity.type
_entity.pdbx_description
1 polymer ?
#
loop_
_entity_poly.entity_id
_entity_poly.type
_entity_poly.pdbx_seq_one_letter_code
_entity_poly.pdbx_strand_id
1 'polypeptide(L)' 'MIQTITKPISFDEFVDWYPQDSACKYELYDGTIVEMPLATG' A
#
# COMPACT_ATOMS: atom_id res chain seq x y z
N MET A 1 11.90 3.52 9.21
CA MET A 1 11.79 4.88 8.66
C MET A 1 10.91 4.76 7.43
N ILE A 2 9.60 4.98 7.56
CA ILE A 2 8.69 4.91 6.40
C ILE A 2 8.73 6.27 5.71
N GLN A 3 9.09 6.30 4.44
CA GLN A 3 9.11 7.55 3.68
C GLN A 3 7.67 7.96 3.42
N THR A 4 7.22 9.04 4.05
CA THR A 4 6.00 9.76 3.67
C THR A 4 6.23 10.35 2.29
N ILE A 5 5.79 9.63 1.26
CA ILE A 5 5.81 10.09 -0.12
C ILE A 5 4.87 11.30 -0.17
N THR A 6 5.46 12.50 -0.26
CA THR A 6 4.75 13.80 -0.32
C THR A 6 3.93 13.97 -1.62
N LYS A 7 3.87 12.95 -2.47
CA LYS A 7 3.14 12.92 -3.73
C LYS A 7 2.12 11.78 -3.71
N PRO A 8 0.90 12.00 -4.22
CA PRO A 8 -0.06 10.91 -4.35
C PRO A 8 0.57 9.81 -5.20
N ILE A 9 0.77 8.61 -4.63
CA ILE A 9 1.21 7.45 -5.40
C ILE A 9 0.13 7.14 -6.43
N SER A 10 0.52 6.94 -7.68
CA SER A 10 -0.41 6.46 -8.71
C SER A 10 -0.63 4.95 -8.59
N PHE A 11 -1.73 4.46 -9.16
CA PHE A 11 -2.03 3.02 -9.16
C PHE A 11 -0.86 2.18 -9.70
N ASP A 12 -0.17 2.67 -10.73
CA ASP A 12 0.99 1.98 -11.33
C ASP A 12 2.16 1.84 -10.33
N GLU A 13 2.50 2.92 -9.62
CA GLU A 13 3.52 2.90 -8.56
C GLU A 13 3.10 2.03 -7.37
N PHE A 14 1.81 2.01 -7.05
CA PHE A 14 1.29 1.14 -6.01
C PHE A 14 1.47 -0.34 -6.35
N VAL A 15 1.23 -0.73 -7.60
CA VAL A 15 1.42 -2.11 -8.07
C VAL A 15 2.89 -2.50 -8.07
N ASP A 16 3.78 -1.59 -8.50
CA ASP A 16 5.24 -1.83 -8.49
C ASP A 16 5.79 -1.93 -7.04
N TRP A 17 5.21 -1.16 -6.11
CA TRP A 17 5.53 -1.23 -4.69
C TRP A 17 4.90 -2.42 -3.96
N TYR A 18 3.78 -2.97 -4.48
CA TYR A 18 2.98 -3.97 -3.77
C TYR A 18 3.79 -5.25 -3.50
N PRO A 19 4.11 -5.55 -2.22
CA PRO A 19 4.94 -6.71 -1.91
C PRO A 19 4.12 -7.98 -2.12
N GLN A 20 4.59 -8.88 -2.99
CA GLN A 20 3.93 -10.17 -3.23
C GLN A 20 3.85 -11.06 -1.96
N ASP A 21 4.76 -10.87 -1.00
CA ASP A 21 4.81 -11.59 0.30
C ASP A 21 4.05 -10.87 1.43
N SER A 22 3.10 -10.00 1.10
CA SER A 22 2.36 -9.27 2.13
C SER A 22 1.34 -10.18 2.84
N ALA A 23 1.57 -10.40 4.14
CA ALA A 23 0.60 -11.04 5.04
C ALA A 23 -0.63 -10.16 5.33
N CYS A 24 -0.62 -8.91 4.88
CA CYS A 24 -1.69 -7.93 4.99
C CYS A 24 -2.07 -7.42 3.58
N LYS A 25 -3.30 -6.90 3.44
CA LYS A 25 -3.72 -6.19 2.24
C LYS A 25 -3.27 -4.74 2.31
N TYR A 26 -2.85 -4.18 1.18
CA TYR A 26 -2.66 -2.74 1.06
C TYR A 26 -3.72 -2.19 0.12
N GLU A 27 -4.26 -1.02 0.45
CA GLU A 27 -5.27 -0.31 -0.34
C GLU A 27 -4.77 1.10 -0.63
N LEU A 28 -4.91 1.53 -1.89
CA LEU A 28 -4.54 2.87 -2.31
C LEU A 28 -5.77 3.80 -2.23
N TYR A 29 -5.75 4.75 -1.30
CA TYR A 29 -6.77 5.80 -1.13
C TYR A 29 -6.18 7.18 -1.45
N ASP A 30 -6.62 7.80 -2.55
CA ASP A 30 -6.19 9.15 -2.97
C ASP A 30 -4.65 9.31 -3.03
N GLY A 31 -3.95 8.24 -3.41
CA GLY A 31 -2.49 8.20 -3.45
C GLY A 31 -1.81 7.92 -2.10
N THR A 32 -2.58 7.59 -1.06
CA THR A 32 -2.12 7.07 0.23
C THR A 32 -2.27 5.57 0.28
N ILE A 33 -1.18 4.86 0.60
CA ILE A 33 -1.21 3.42 0.82
C ILE A 33 -1.64 3.16 2.26
N VAL A 34 -2.75 2.45 2.44
CA VAL A 34 -3.31 2.05 3.72
C VAL A 34 -3.15 0.54 3.87
N GLU A 35 -2.48 0.10 4.93
CA GLU A 35 -2.40 -1.32 5.28
C GLU A 35 -3.70 -1.75 5.98
N MET A 36 -4.42 -2.68 5.36
CA MET A 36 -5.51 -3.41 5.98
C MET A 36 -5.03 -4.81 6.40
N PRO A 37 -5.10 -5.16 7.70
CA PRO A 37 -4.82 -6.53 8.12
C PRO A 37 -5.81 -7.47 7.44
N LEU A 38 -5.31 -8.54 6.82
CA LEU A 38 -6.17 -9.62 6.35
C LEU A 38 -6.86 -10.19 7.58
N ALA A 39 -8.20 -10.15 7.59
CA ALA A 39 -8.99 -10.73 8.67
C ALA A 39 -8.49 -12.16 8.90
N THR A 40 -7.80 -12.36 10.02
CA THR A 40 -7.35 -13.68 10.46
C THR A 40 -8.60 -14.40 10.93
N GLY A 41 -9.28 -15.04 9.99
CA GLY A 41 -10.39 -15.96 10.23
C GLY A 41 -9.87 -17.38 10.33
#